data_AF-A0A4Q5YA25-F1
#
_entry.id   AF-A0A4Q5YA25-F1
#
_cell.length_a   1.000
_cell.length_b   1.000
_cell.length_c   1.000
_cell.angle_alpha   90.00
_cell.angle_beta   90.00
_cell.angle_gamma   90.00
#
_symmetry.space_group_name_H-M   'P 1'
#
loop_
_entity.id
_entity.type
_entity.pdbx_description
1 polymer ?
#
loop_
_entity_poly.entity_id
_entity_poly.type
_entity_poly.pdbx_seq_one_letter_code
_entity_poly.pdbx_strand_id
1 'polypeptide(L)' 'PTQVKEVFAQYNVSAEAQYSGKTSIIMGKLYKRGSEWKFSAIGDPTDDGFLGQTIHRILKNYL' A
#
# COMPACT_ATOMS: atom_id res chain seq x y z
N PRO A 1 -8.45 6.12 -25.91
CA PRO A 1 -9.46 5.94 -24.85
C PRO A 1 -8.83 6.20 -23.47
N THR A 2 -8.95 7.43 -22.98
CA THR A 2 -8.23 7.95 -21.81
C THR A 2 -9.20 8.67 -20.88
N GLN A 3 -10.07 7.92 -20.20
CA GLN A 3 -10.77 8.50 -19.06
C GLN A 3 -10.55 7.60 -17.85
N VAL A 4 -9.41 7.83 -17.20
CA VAL A 4 -9.24 7.50 -15.80
C VAL A 4 -10.27 8.34 -15.04
N LYS A 5 -11.22 7.67 -14.38
CA LYS A 5 -12.27 8.37 -13.62
C LYS A 5 -11.71 8.97 -12.33
N GLU A 6 -10.83 8.24 -11.64
CA GLU A 6 -10.19 8.70 -10.41
C GLU A 6 -8.93 7.89 -10.12
N VAL A 7 -7.86 8.56 -9.66
CA VAL A 7 -6.63 7.92 -9.17
C VAL A 7 -6.56 8.13 -7.66
N PHE A 8 -6.55 7.04 -6.90
CA PHE A 8 -6.55 7.09 -5.44
C PHE A 8 -5.15 7.14 -4.82
N ALA A 9 -4.14 6.58 -5.50
CA ALA A 9 -2.73 6.66 -5.14
C ALA A 9 -1.85 6.28 -6.34
N GLN A 10 -0.65 6.84 -6.40
CA GLN A 10 0.39 6.48 -7.36
C GLN A 10 1.72 6.42 -6.64
N TYR A 11 2.48 5.34 -6.84
CA TYR A 11 3.78 5.13 -6.20
C TYR A 11 4.83 4.89 -7.27
N ASN A 12 5.89 5.69 -7.30
CA ASN A 12 7.00 5.47 -8.22
C ASN A 12 8.07 4.60 -7.57
N VAL A 13 7.77 3.30 -7.50
CA VAL A 13 8.57 2.29 -6.76
C VAL A 13 10.02 2.19 -7.25
N SER A 14 10.28 2.50 -8.53
CA SER A 14 11.63 2.43 -9.09
C SER A 14 12.45 3.70 -8.94
N ALA A 15 11.81 4.87 -8.85
CA ALA A 15 12.51 6.15 -8.84
C ALA A 15 12.67 6.77 -7.44
N GLU A 16 11.77 6.47 -6.50
CA GLU A 16 11.82 7.07 -5.17
C GLU A 16 12.78 6.29 -4.24
N ALA A 17 13.70 7.02 -3.61
CA ALA A 17 14.77 6.43 -2.80
C ALA A 17 14.25 5.58 -1.63
N GLN A 18 13.07 5.89 -1.09
CA GLN A 18 12.45 5.15 0.01
C GLN A 18 12.15 3.68 -0.32
N TYR A 19 12.02 3.35 -1.61
CA TYR A 19 11.74 2.00 -2.10
C TYR A 19 13.02 1.24 -2.51
N SER A 20 14.17 1.90 -2.54
CA SER A 20 15.42 1.29 -2.98
C SER A 20 15.85 0.16 -2.05
N GLY A 21 16.11 -1.02 -2.63
CA GLY A 21 16.53 -2.22 -1.88
C GLY A 21 15.43 -2.88 -1.04
N LYS A 22 14.19 -2.38 -1.11
CA LYS A 22 13.05 -2.93 -0.36
C LYS A 22 12.43 -4.08 -1.13
N THR A 23 12.03 -5.11 -0.40
CA THR A 23 11.50 -6.36 -0.97
C THR A 23 9.99 -6.38 -1.05
N SER A 24 9.32 -5.63 -0.16
CA SER A 24 7.87 -5.61 -0.03
C SER A 24 7.35 -4.18 0.17
N ILE A 25 6.09 -3.92 -0.18
CA ILE A 25 5.42 -2.62 0.02
C ILE A 25 3.96 -2.83 0.42
N ILE A 26 3.49 -2.08 1.42
CA ILE A 26 2.08 -2.01 1.81
C ILE A 26 1.47 -0.81 1.09
N MET A 27 0.76 -1.04 -0.01
CA MET A 27 0.27 0.05 -0.87
C MET A 27 -0.88 0.85 -0.27
N GLY A 28 -1.79 0.22 0.46
CA GLY A 28 -2.98 0.89 0.96
C GLY A 28 -3.95 -0.09 1.58
N LYS A 29 -5.01 0.45 2.20
CA LYS A 29 -6.11 -0.35 2.75
C LYS A 29 -7.45 0.11 2.21
N LEU A 30 -8.27 -0.85 1.82
CA LEU A 30 -9.68 -0.64 1.53
C LEU A 30 -10.45 -0.93 2.82
N TYR A 31 -11.25 0.02 3.28
CA TYR A 31 -12.02 -0.09 4.51
C TYR A 31 -13.45 0.38 4.31
N LYS A 32 -14.37 -0.16 5.10
CA LYS A 32 -15.78 0.22 5.03
C LYS A 32 -16.06 1.34 6.03
N ARG A 33 -16.70 2.43 5.58
CA ARG A 33 -17.17 3.51 6.45
C ARG A 33 -18.66 3.72 6.21
N GLY A 34 -19.48 3.19 7.11
CA GLY A 34 -20.93 3.10 6.92
C GLY A 34 -21.28 2.09 5.82
N SER A 35 -21.97 2.53 4.77
CA SER A 35 -22.35 1.72 3.61
C SER A 35 -21.35 1.79 2.45
N GLU A 36 -20.32 2.64 2.53
CA GLU A 36 -19.38 2.89 1.44
C GLU A 36 -18.01 2.23 1.67
N TRP A 37 -17.39 1.79 0.59
CA TRP A 37 -15.98 1.40 0.56
C TRP A 37 -15.11 2.62 0.32
N LYS A 38 -14.07 2.78 1.15
CA LYS A 38 -13.10 3.88 1.05
C LYS A 38 -11.69 3.33 0.98
N PHE A 39 -10.85 3.97 0.19
CA PHE A 39 -9.44 3.63 0.07
C PHE A 39 -8.58 4.59 0.89
N SER A 40 -7.58 4.07 1.59
CA SER A 40 -6.51 4.84 2.23
C SER A 40 -5.18 4.41 1.63
N ALA A 41 -4.49 5.37 1.01
CA ALA A 41 -3.09 5.21 0.60
C ALA A 41 -2.21 4.96 1.84
N ILE A 42 -1.21 4.08 1.71
CA ILE A 42 -0.19 3.82 2.74
C ILE A 42 1.19 4.03 2.08
N GLY A 43 1.60 3.14 1.18
CA GLY A 43 2.84 3.29 0.41
C GLY A 43 4.11 2.96 1.19
N ASP A 44 4.01 2.20 2.27
CA ASP A 44 5.12 1.94 3.18
C ASP A 44 5.98 0.77 2.69
N PRO A 45 7.28 0.99 2.40
CA PRO A 45 8.20 -0.09 2.07
C PRO A 45 8.58 -0.92 3.29
N THR A 46 8.88 -2.19 3.07
CA THR A 46 9.37 -3.10 4.11
C THR A 46 10.49 -4.00 3.58
N ASP A 47 11.35 -4.44 4.50
CA ASP A 47 12.40 -5.45 4.26
C ASP A 47 11.86 -6.87 4.47
N ASP A 48 10.55 -7.05 4.48
CA ASP A 48 9.93 -8.34 4.75
C ASP A 48 10.29 -9.31 3.61
N GLY A 49 10.93 -10.42 3.97
CA GLY A 49 11.45 -11.40 3.02
C GLY A 49 10.41 -12.40 2.52
N PHE A 50 9.25 -12.46 3.17
CA PHE A 50 8.11 -13.28 2.75
C PHE A 50 6.78 -12.70 3.24
N LEU A 51 5.69 -13.09 2.56
CA LEU A 51 4.36 -12.54 2.79
C LEU A 51 3.87 -12.62 4.24
N GLY A 52 4.21 -13.69 4.97
CA GLY A 52 3.79 -13.86 6.36
C GLY A 52 4.37 -12.80 7.31
N GLN A 53 5.59 -12.32 7.08
CA GLN A 53 6.15 -11.18 7.83
C GLN A 53 5.35 -9.91 7.57
N THR A 54 4.99 -9.66 6.30
CA THR A 54 4.14 -8.52 5.93
C THR A 54 2.76 -8.61 6.56
N ILE A 55 2.13 -9.78 6.57
CA ILE A 55 0.85 -10.00 7.26
C ILE A 55 0.97 -9.69 8.76
N HIS A 56 2.01 -10.22 9.42
CA HIS A 56 2.23 -9.95 10.84
C HIS A 56 2.41 -8.44 11.11
N ARG A 57 3.15 -7.74 10.25
CA ARG A 57 3.32 -6.29 10.32
C ARG A 57 2.01 -5.53 10.12
N ILE A 58 1.18 -5.95 9.17
CA ILE A 58 -0.15 -5.37 8.93
C ILE A 58 -1.01 -5.47 10.19
N LEU A 59 -1.05 -6.66 10.81
CA LEU A 59 -1.81 -6.89 12.04
C LEU A 59 -1.31 -6.04 13.22
N LYS A 60 0.00 -5.79 13.31
CA LYS A 60 0.57 -5.03 14.43
C LYS A 60 0.41 -3.51 14.29
N ASN A 61 0.53 -2.99 13.06
CA ASN A 61 0.75 -1.56 12.83
C ASN A 61 -0.35 -0.86 12.01
N TYR A 62 -1.28 -1.60 11.38
CA TYR A 62 -2.21 -1.01 10.39
C TYR A 62 -3.70 -1.34 10.60
N LEU A 63 -4.05 -2.05 11.68
CA LEU A 63 -5.43 -2.30 12.11
C LEU A 63 -6.08 -1.02 12.64
#